data_AF-A0A7C3ANA4-F1
#
_entry.id   AF-A0A7C3ANA4-F1
#
_cell.length_a   1.000
_cell.length_b   1.000
_cell.length_c   1.000
_cell.angle_alpha   90.00
_cell.angle_beta   90.00
_cell.angle_gamma   90.00
#
_symmetry.space_group_name_H-M   'P 1'
#
loop_
_entity.id
_entity.type
_entity.pdbx_description
1 polymer ?
#
loop_
_entity_poly.entity_id
_entity_poly.type
_entity_poly.pdbx_seq_one_letter_code
_entity_poly.pdbx_strand_id
1 'polypeptide(L)'
;MIAFVERLAQLKRRFLELLEKDKEFRLAVAGYLGLSEVLTRLESVEKSIERLWESANKLWEEVKSLREGQNKLWEEVRAMRGEMRDMNLRLERVERTLEKLTLEIEEEARIVIKHKLREMGYEIEVTSLILPEVEVNAYGASDGLCVV
;
A
#
# COMPACT_ATOMS: atom_id res chain seq x y z
N MET A 1 65.42 51.81 -13.05
CA MET A 1 64.02 51.32 -13.08
C MET A 1 63.73 50.52 -14.36
N ILE A 2 64.00 51.08 -15.55
CA ILE A 2 63.75 50.43 -16.87
C ILE A 2 64.48 49.08 -17.02
N ALA A 3 65.80 49.02 -16.74
CA ALA A 3 66.59 47.79 -16.87
C ALA A 3 66.15 46.64 -15.92
N PHE A 4 65.50 46.96 -14.79
CA PHE A 4 64.98 45.95 -13.87
C PHE A 4 63.70 45.30 -14.43
N VAL A 5 62.81 46.13 -15.00
CA VAL A 5 61.57 45.68 -15.65
C VAL A 5 61.87 44.79 -16.85
N GLU A 6 62.87 45.14 -17.67
CA GLU A 6 63.30 44.31 -18.80
C GLU A 6 63.84 42.94 -18.37
N ARG A 7 64.68 42.90 -17.32
CA ARG A 7 65.19 41.63 -16.77
C ARG A 7 64.07 40.73 -16.23
N LEU A 8 63.08 41.32 -15.55
CA LEU A 8 61.94 40.58 -15.01
C LEU A 8 61.08 39.99 -16.15
N ALA A 9 60.85 40.77 -17.21
CA ALA A 9 60.13 40.31 -18.39
C ALA A 9 60.86 39.17 -19.10
N GLN A 10 62.19 39.23 -19.19
CA GLN A 10 63.00 38.17 -19.77
C GLN A 10 62.99 36.89 -18.92
N LEU A 11 63.03 37.02 -17.58
CA LEU A 11 62.90 35.89 -16.67
C LEU A 11 61.53 35.21 -16.80
N LYS A 12 60.45 35.99 -16.85
CA LYS A 12 59.09 35.47 -17.04
C LYS A 12 58.97 34.68 -18.35
N ARG A 13 59.53 35.17 -19.46
CA ARG A 13 59.55 34.44 -20.75
C ARG A 13 60.28 33.11 -20.63
N ARG A 14 61.50 33.12 -20.07
CA ARG A 14 62.28 31.89 -19.86
C ARG A 14 61.56 30.89 -18.96
N PHE A 15 60.90 31.35 -17.91
CA PHE A 15 60.12 30.49 -17.01
C PHE A 15 58.94 29.83 -17.73
N LEU A 16 58.21 30.59 -18.56
CA LEU A 16 57.10 30.05 -19.35
C LEU A 16 57.60 29.06 -20.43
N GLU A 17 58.71 29.37 -21.11
CA GLU A 17 59.32 28.45 -22.08
C GLU A 17 59.74 27.12 -21.43
N LEU A 18 60.31 27.16 -20.22
CA LEU A 18 60.64 25.95 -19.46
C LEU A 18 59.38 25.19 -19.05
N LEU A 19 58.34 25.88 -18.57
CA LEU A 19 57.06 25.22 -18.29
C LEU A 19 56.47 24.53 -19.52
N GLU A 20 56.66 25.08 -20.72
CA GLU A 20 56.11 24.51 -21.95
C GLU A 20 56.95 23.37 -22.52
N LYS A 21 58.28 23.47 -22.47
CA LYS A 21 59.19 22.53 -23.14
C LYS A 21 59.77 21.46 -22.21
N ASP A 22 59.88 21.73 -20.93
CA ASP A 22 60.48 20.84 -19.95
C ASP A 22 59.42 20.21 -19.04
N LYS A 23 59.23 18.90 -19.19
CA LYS A 23 58.27 18.12 -18.42
C LYS A 23 58.66 18.00 -16.95
N GLU A 24 59.96 17.79 -16.65
CA GLU A 24 60.43 17.63 -15.27
C GLU A 24 60.30 18.94 -14.50
N PHE A 25 60.66 20.06 -15.14
CA PHE A 25 60.47 21.39 -14.55
C PHE A 25 58.98 21.68 -14.28
N ARG A 26 58.09 21.39 -15.25
CA ARG A 26 56.64 21.56 -15.08
C ARG A 26 56.10 20.73 -13.92
N LEU A 27 56.52 19.47 -13.80
CA LEU A 27 56.08 18.58 -12.72
C LEU A 27 56.62 19.05 -11.36
N ALA A 28 57.86 19.52 -11.29
CA ALA A 28 58.43 20.09 -10.06
C ALA A 28 57.64 21.33 -9.61
N VAL A 29 57.37 22.28 -10.52
CA VAL A 29 56.55 23.46 -10.23
C VAL A 29 55.14 23.07 -9.80
N ALA A 30 54.52 22.09 -10.47
CA ALA A 30 53.20 21.58 -10.08
C ALA A 30 53.22 20.99 -8.66
N GLY A 31 54.27 20.26 -8.29
CA GLY A 31 54.49 19.76 -6.93
C GLY A 31 54.62 20.87 -5.89
N TYR A 32 55.46 21.89 -6.16
CA TYR A 32 55.60 23.04 -5.25
C TYR A 32 54.32 23.88 -5.10
N LEU A 33 53.47 23.91 -6.14
CA LEU A 33 52.18 24.58 -6.11
C LEU A 33 51.07 23.75 -5.45
N GLY A 34 51.37 22.52 -5.01
CA GLY A 34 50.42 21.63 -4.35
C GLY A 34 49.38 21.00 -5.29
N LEU A 35 49.67 20.95 -6.60
CA LEU A 35 48.76 20.34 -7.57
C LEU A 35 48.69 18.81 -7.41
N SER A 36 49.73 18.19 -6.85
CA SER A 36 49.75 16.77 -6.54
C SER A 36 48.64 16.39 -5.55
N GLU A 37 48.48 17.17 -4.48
CA GLU A 37 47.44 16.95 -3.47
C GLU A 37 46.04 17.14 -4.05
N VAL A 38 45.88 18.11 -4.97
CA VAL A 38 44.61 18.33 -5.68
C VAL A 38 44.27 17.13 -6.56
N LEU A 39 45.22 16.60 -7.32
CA LEU A 39 45.02 15.41 -8.15
C LEU A 39 44.63 14.18 -7.31
N THR A 40 45.31 13.94 -6.19
CA THR A 40 44.96 12.83 -5.28
C THR A 40 43.55 12.98 -4.72
N ARG A 41 43.12 14.20 -4.39
CA ARG A 41 41.74 14.46 -3.95
C ARG A 41 40.73 14.20 -5.07
N LEU A 42 41.04 14.60 -6.31
CA LEU A 42 40.18 14.35 -7.46
C LEU A 42 40.01 12.85 -7.71
N GLU A 43 41.08 12.06 -7.68
CA GLU A 43 41.00 10.59 -7.80
C GLU A 43 40.12 9.97 -6.70
N SER A 44 40.21 10.49 -5.47
CA SER A 44 39.36 10.03 -4.36
C SER A 44 37.89 10.39 -4.59
N VAL A 45 37.61 11.55 -5.17
CA VAL A 45 36.25 11.98 -5.51
C VAL A 45 35.68 11.13 -6.64
N GLU A 46 36.46 10.89 -7.70
CA GLU A 46 36.08 10.00 -8.81
C GLU A 46 35.68 8.61 -8.30
N LYS A 47 36.51 7.99 -7.46
CA LYS A 47 36.19 6.68 -6.84
C LYS A 47 34.92 6.73 -5.98
N SER A 48 34.66 7.84 -5.30
CA SER A 48 33.44 8.01 -4.51
C SER A 48 32.21 8.12 -5.41
N ILE A 49 32.33 8.84 -6.53
CA ILE A 49 31.27 8.96 -7.54
C ILE A 49 30.97 7.60 -8.17
N GLU A 50 31.99 6.81 -8.52
CA GLU A 50 31.80 5.45 -9.05
C GLU A 50 31.00 4.57 -8.06
N ARG A 51 31.38 4.57 -6.78
CA ARG A 51 30.65 3.82 -5.74
C ARG A 51 29.21 4.30 -5.59
N LEU A 52 28.96 5.60 -5.67
CA LEU A 52 27.61 6.15 -5.63
C LEU A 52 26.77 5.68 -6.81
N TRP A 53 27.35 5.61 -8.01
CA TRP A 53 26.66 5.07 -9.19
C TRP A 53 26.33 3.59 -9.04
N GLU A 54 27.25 2.79 -8.52
CA GLU A 54 26.99 1.38 -8.23
C GLU A 54 25.85 1.20 -7.21
N SER A 55 25.87 1.97 -6.11
CA SER A 55 24.80 1.96 -5.11
C SER A 55 23.46 2.42 -5.69
N ALA A 56 23.45 3.47 -6.52
CA ALA A 56 22.25 3.96 -7.18
C ALA A 56 21.66 2.92 -8.13
N ASN A 57 22.50 2.20 -8.88
CA ASN A 57 22.04 1.14 -9.77
C ASN A 57 21.39 -0.02 -9.00
N LYS A 58 21.99 -0.45 -7.88
CA LYS A 58 21.39 -1.48 -7.00
C LYS A 58 20.03 -1.04 -6.45
N LEU A 59 19.93 0.21 -5.99
CA LEU A 59 18.65 0.76 -5.53
C LEU A 59 17.61 0.80 -6.64
N TRP A 60 18.00 1.09 -7.89
CA TRP A 60 17.09 1.04 -9.03
C TRP A 60 16.55 -0.36 -9.29
N GLU A 61 17.38 -1.39 -9.16
CA GLU A 61 16.95 -2.79 -9.28
C GLU A 61 15.98 -3.19 -8.17
N GLU A 62 16.28 -2.81 -6.92
CA GLU A 62 15.39 -3.04 -5.78
C GLU A 62 14.02 -2.34 -5.96
N VAL A 63 14.02 -1.07 -6.37
CA VAL A 63 12.79 -0.32 -6.64
C VAL A 63 11.98 -0.98 -7.77
N LYS A 64 12.64 -1.48 -8.81
CA LYS A 64 11.97 -2.21 -9.90
C LYS A 64 11.33 -3.49 -9.37
N SER A 65 12.05 -4.29 -8.58
CA SER A 65 11.53 -5.52 -7.98
C SER A 65 10.32 -5.24 -7.06
N LEU A 66 10.41 -4.19 -6.23
CA LEU A 66 9.31 -3.76 -5.38
C LEU A 66 8.07 -3.34 -6.18
N ARG A 67 8.23 -2.62 -7.29
CA ARG A 67 7.12 -2.26 -8.18
C ARG A 67 6.46 -3.48 -8.80
N GLU A 68 7.24 -4.47 -9.23
CA GLU A 68 6.71 -5.73 -9.75
C GLU A 68 5.94 -6.51 -8.67
N GLY A 69 6.46 -6.55 -7.44
CA GLY A 69 5.77 -7.14 -6.29
C GLY A 69 4.46 -6.44 -5.94
N GLN A 70 4.44 -5.10 -5.95
CA GLN A 70 3.23 -4.32 -5.72
C GLN A 70 2.15 -4.58 -6.78
N ASN A 71 2.53 -4.70 -8.06
CA ASN A 71 1.57 -5.00 -9.13
C ASN A 71 0.88 -6.34 -8.92
N LYS A 72 1.63 -7.38 -8.52
CA LYS A 72 1.04 -8.70 -8.19
C LYS A 72 0.06 -8.62 -7.02
N LEU A 73 0.43 -7.90 -5.96
CA LEU A 73 -0.47 -7.67 -4.81
C LEU A 73 -1.76 -6.94 -5.23
N TRP A 74 -1.68 -5.98 -6.15
CA TRP A 74 -2.87 -5.29 -6.66
C TRP A 74 -3.80 -6.23 -7.44
N GLU A 75 -3.25 -7.17 -8.20
CA GLU A 75 -4.02 -8.20 -8.90
C GLU A 75 -4.72 -9.15 -7.90
N GLU A 76 -4.00 -9.63 -6.89
CA GLU A 76 -4.55 -10.48 -5.82
C GLU A 76 -5.66 -9.77 -5.04
N VAL A 77 -5.45 -8.51 -4.64
CA VAL A 77 -6.47 -7.70 -3.95
C VAL A 77 -7.70 -7.48 -4.83
N ARG A 78 -7.52 -7.30 -6.14
CA ARG A 78 -8.65 -7.16 -7.07
C ARG A 78 -9.43 -8.46 -7.18
N ALA A 79 -8.75 -9.61 -7.27
CA ALA A 79 -9.38 -10.93 -7.30
C ALA A 79 -10.18 -11.18 -6.02
N MET A 80 -9.58 -10.97 -4.85
CA MET A 80 -10.26 -11.11 -3.54
C MET A 80 -11.50 -10.21 -3.43
N ARG A 81 -11.42 -8.96 -3.92
CA ARG A 81 -12.60 -8.07 -3.96
C ARG A 81 -13.70 -8.61 -4.85
N GLY A 82 -13.36 -9.30 -5.94
CA GLY A 82 -14.32 -9.99 -6.80
C GLY A 82 -15.00 -11.14 -6.05
N GLU A 83 -14.22 -12.04 -5.46
CA GLU A 83 -14.73 -13.16 -4.67
C GLU A 83 -15.63 -12.71 -3.51
N MET A 84 -15.24 -11.64 -2.82
CA MET A 84 -16.05 -11.07 -1.73
C MET A 84 -17.41 -10.55 -2.21
N ARG A 85 -17.47 -9.95 -3.41
CA ARG A 85 -18.76 -9.54 -4.00
C ARG A 85 -19.64 -10.75 -4.31
N ASP A 86 -19.05 -11.81 -4.88
CA ASP A 86 -19.80 -13.03 -5.19
C ASP A 86 -20.32 -13.72 -3.93
N MET A 87 -19.51 -13.72 -2.85
CA MET A 87 -19.95 -14.22 -1.55
C MET A 87 -21.13 -13.40 -1.00
N ASN A 88 -21.07 -12.06 -1.06
CA ASN A 88 -22.18 -11.22 -0.61
C ASN A 88 -23.47 -11.51 -1.40
N LEU A 89 -23.40 -11.66 -2.72
CA LEU A 89 -24.56 -12.04 -3.55
C LEU A 89 -25.12 -13.43 -3.23
N ARG A 90 -24.29 -14.35 -2.71
CA ARG A 90 -24.74 -15.66 -2.24
C ARG A 90 -25.38 -15.56 -0.87
N LEU A 91 -24.82 -14.76 0.04
CA LEU A 91 -25.41 -14.49 1.36
C LEU A 91 -26.80 -13.87 1.23
N GLU A 92 -26.98 -12.85 0.39
CA GLU A 92 -28.30 -12.24 0.13
C GLU A 92 -29.34 -13.25 -0.40
N ARG A 93 -28.91 -14.31 -1.10
CA ARG A 93 -29.81 -15.37 -1.56
C ARG A 93 -30.17 -16.34 -0.44
N VAL A 94 -29.19 -16.66 0.41
CA VAL A 94 -29.41 -17.49 1.60
C VAL A 94 -30.36 -16.79 2.57
N GLU A 95 -30.13 -15.50 2.84
CA GLU A 95 -31.00 -14.66 3.69
C GLU A 95 -32.45 -14.68 3.21
N ARG A 96 -32.70 -14.38 1.94
CA ARG A 96 -34.05 -14.45 1.34
C ARG A 96 -34.69 -15.84 1.40
N THR A 97 -33.88 -16.90 1.37
CA THR A 97 -34.40 -18.27 1.48
C THR A 97 -34.79 -18.58 2.92
N LEU A 98 -33.97 -18.17 3.88
CA LEU A 98 -34.27 -18.30 5.31
C LEU A 98 -35.53 -17.52 5.70
N GLU A 99 -35.69 -16.28 5.23
CA GLU A 99 -36.91 -15.49 5.47
C GLU A 99 -38.17 -16.23 5.03
N LYS A 100 -38.16 -16.85 3.84
CA LYS A 100 -39.31 -17.63 3.34
C LYS A 100 -39.58 -18.87 4.17
N LEU A 101 -38.53 -19.63 4.49
CA LEU A 101 -38.67 -20.84 5.32
C LEU A 101 -39.20 -20.50 6.71
N THR A 102 -38.75 -19.40 7.31
CA THR A 102 -39.25 -18.94 8.61
C THR A 102 -40.75 -18.60 8.53
N LEU A 103 -41.18 -17.87 7.50
CA LEU A 103 -42.60 -17.57 7.29
C LEU A 103 -43.46 -18.84 7.13
N GLU A 104 -42.96 -19.83 6.37
CA GLU A 104 -43.64 -21.12 6.18
C GLU A 104 -43.82 -21.86 7.51
N ILE A 105 -42.76 -21.97 8.31
CA ILE A 105 -42.79 -22.65 9.62
C ILE A 105 -43.73 -21.94 10.60
N GLU A 106 -43.73 -20.60 10.63
CA GLU A 106 -44.61 -19.83 11.50
C GLU A 106 -46.09 -20.04 11.14
N GLU A 107 -46.41 -20.07 9.86
CA GLU A 107 -47.79 -20.32 9.41
C GLU A 107 -48.25 -21.74 9.76
N GLU A 108 -47.39 -22.74 9.54
CA GLU A 108 -47.67 -24.12 9.96
C GLU A 108 -47.89 -24.22 11.48
N ALA A 109 -47.05 -23.54 12.27
CA ALA A 109 -47.19 -23.51 13.73
C ALA A 109 -48.55 -22.90 14.13
N ARG A 110 -48.97 -21.78 13.53
CA ARG A 110 -50.27 -21.15 13.81
C ARG A 110 -51.44 -22.07 13.47
N ILE A 111 -51.38 -22.77 12.33
CA ILE A 111 -52.44 -23.72 11.91
C ILE A 111 -52.56 -24.87 12.92
N VAL A 112 -51.43 -25.45 13.34
CA VAL A 112 -51.41 -26.54 14.32
C VAL A 112 -51.93 -26.09 15.68
N ILE A 113 -51.52 -24.91 16.15
CA ILE A 113 -51.99 -24.34 17.43
C ILE A 113 -53.51 -24.11 17.36
N LYS A 114 -54.02 -23.50 16.29
CA LYS A 114 -55.46 -23.26 16.10
C LYS A 114 -56.27 -24.56 16.07
N HIS A 115 -55.75 -25.61 15.44
CA HIS A 115 -56.39 -26.92 15.42
C HIS A 115 -56.49 -27.51 16.83
N LYS A 116 -55.40 -27.49 17.59
CA LYS A 116 -55.39 -27.98 18.98
C LYS A 116 -56.32 -27.19 19.92
N LEU A 117 -56.37 -25.87 19.78
CA LEU A 117 -57.27 -25.04 20.58
C LEU A 117 -58.75 -25.39 20.32
N ARG A 118 -59.10 -25.66 19.06
CA ARG A 118 -60.45 -26.13 18.70
C ARG A 118 -60.81 -27.49 19.29
N GLU A 119 -59.88 -28.45 19.30
CA GLU A 119 -60.08 -29.74 19.97
C GLU A 119 -60.34 -29.59 21.47
N MET A 120 -59.74 -28.56 22.09
CA MET A 120 -59.96 -28.21 23.49
C MET A 120 -61.22 -27.37 23.74
N GLY A 121 -61.99 -27.05 22.70
CA GLY A 121 -63.24 -26.30 22.77
C GLY A 121 -63.08 -24.77 22.75
N TYR A 122 -61.89 -24.26 22.45
CA TYR A 122 -61.63 -22.82 22.35
C TYR A 122 -61.54 -22.37 20.89
N GLU A 123 -62.32 -21.37 20.50
CA GLU A 123 -62.10 -20.63 19.25
C GLU A 123 -61.27 -19.37 19.53
N ILE A 124 -59.99 -19.45 19.20
CA ILE A 124 -59.02 -18.35 19.31
C ILE A 124 -58.35 -18.16 17.96
N GLU A 125 -58.24 -16.91 17.54
CA GLU A 125 -57.42 -16.52 16.39
C GLU A 125 -55.97 -16.34 16.83
N VAL A 126 -55.04 -17.01 16.15
CA VAL A 126 -53.60 -16.98 16.45
C VAL A 126 -52.91 -16.17 15.35
N THR A 127 -52.22 -15.10 15.72
CA THR A 127 -51.56 -14.14 14.82
C THR A 127 -50.15 -13.81 15.34
N SER A 128 -49.33 -13.09 14.57
CA SER A 128 -48.08 -12.54 15.10
C SER A 128 -48.34 -11.20 15.82
N LEU A 129 -47.64 -10.96 16.92
CA LEU A 129 -47.68 -9.72 17.69
C LEU A 129 -46.29 -9.09 17.72
N ILE A 130 -46.16 -7.90 17.13
CA ILE A 130 -44.90 -7.15 17.09
C ILE A 130 -45.01 -5.97 18.07
N LEU A 131 -44.18 -5.99 19.11
CA LEU A 131 -44.01 -4.91 20.08
C LEU A 131 -42.61 -4.29 19.93
N PRO A 132 -42.38 -3.05 20.40
CA PRO A 132 -41.10 -2.34 20.21
C PRO A 132 -39.86 -3.08 20.75
N GLU A 133 -40.03 -3.97 21.73
CA GLU A 133 -38.93 -4.70 22.39
C GLU A 133 -39.03 -6.23 22.23
N VAL A 134 -40.17 -6.74 21.74
CA VAL A 134 -40.47 -8.18 21.67
C VAL A 134 -41.32 -8.49 20.44
N GLU A 135 -40.96 -9.54 19.73
CA GLU A 135 -41.78 -10.15 18.68
C GLU A 135 -42.27 -11.52 19.15
N VAL A 136 -43.59 -11.74 19.08
CA VAL A 136 -44.24 -13.02 19.40
C VAL A 136 -44.84 -13.60 18.12
N ASN A 137 -44.34 -14.77 17.71
CA ASN A 137 -44.71 -15.38 16.43
C ASN A 137 -46.11 -16.03 16.44
N ALA A 138 -46.64 -16.34 17.62
CA ALA A 138 -47.97 -16.94 17.81
C ALA A 138 -48.68 -16.41 19.07
N TYR A 139 -49.52 -15.39 18.90
CA TYR A 139 -50.32 -14.77 19.95
C TYR A 139 -51.82 -14.92 19.67
N GLY A 140 -52.60 -15.25 20.70
CA GLY A 140 -54.06 -15.27 20.62
C GLY A 140 -54.71 -15.14 22.00
N ALA A 141 -55.83 -14.42 22.08
CA ALA A 141 -56.58 -14.24 23.32
C ALA A 141 -58.09 -14.33 23.08
N SER A 142 -58.78 -15.04 23.97
CA SER A 142 -60.25 -15.11 24.03
C SER A 142 -60.68 -15.24 25.50
N ASP A 143 -61.92 -14.89 25.83
CA ASP A 143 -62.41 -14.69 27.20
C ASP A 143 -62.00 -15.80 28.18
N GLY A 144 -60.90 -15.56 28.93
CA GLY A 144 -60.35 -16.46 29.94
C GLY A 144 -59.09 -17.27 29.55
N LEU A 145 -58.59 -17.20 28.31
CA LEU A 145 -57.40 -17.93 27.85
C LEU A 145 -56.52 -17.09 26.92
N CYS A 146 -55.21 -17.08 27.20
CA CYS A 146 -54.18 -16.41 26.39
C CYS A 146 -53.11 -17.43 25.96
N VAL A 147 -52.72 -17.37 24.69
CA VAL A 147 -51.69 -18.19 24.05
C VAL A 147 -50.61 -17.25 23.51
N VAL A 148 -49.34 -17.55 23.80
CA VAL A 148 -48.14 -16.76 23.48
C VAL A 148 -47.00 -17.72 23.13
#